data_AF-A0A1F9XRP6-F1
#
_entry.id   AF-A0A1F9XRP6-F1
#
_cell.length_a   1.000
_cell.length_b   1.000
_cell.length_c   1.000
_cell.angle_alpha   90.00
_cell.angle_beta   90.00
_cell.angle_gamma   90.00
#
_symmetry.space_group_name_H-M   'P 1'
#
loop_
_entity.id
_entity.type
_entity.pdbx_description
1 polymer ?
#
loop_
_entity_poly.entity_id
_entity_poly.type
_entity_poly.pdbx_seq_one_letter_code
_entity_poly.pdbx_strand_id
1 'polypeptide(L)'
;MYAEGKDFSFVVIGDTQRLGPVPYYGISPVLKTMVDEIDLINPDMIFHLGDVGWGYGEDDISFRQDLDEAFKLFSRWDTHVYYTPGNHDTLTQKNENEFFRHSRQKSYYSIDYENYHFIVLNTQETPGSEKGGISEKQMSWLKTDISRVRGNKGIFVFMHIPIVSKGRLRDPQYEELAGIFSTYKVKVVFAGHIHVFAESQYKGVKYITSGGGGAKTAAPETGGFHHYIVMEADEAGNIERTIVEPNHLQINYSYRKEGGKTVGIAIVTYAGYGGAVLPMKGLRFTLPKGDYEVVLDRVPPQGMLNGWNVWKKRPLSARITRIKPNQRDSSKADIYVETDVPDSYAVSVTLKPK
;
A
#
# COMPACT_ATOMS: atom_id res chain seq x y z
N MET A 1 -1.87 27.29 -4.98
CA MET A 1 -0.68 26.84 -5.71
C MET A 1 -0.63 25.34 -5.50
N TYR A 2 -0.80 24.55 -6.55
CA TYR A 2 -0.64 23.09 -6.45
C TYR A 2 0.86 22.83 -6.50
N ALA A 3 1.40 22.10 -5.52
CA ALA A 3 2.82 21.84 -5.40
C ALA A 3 3.35 21.14 -6.66
N GLU A 4 4.43 21.68 -7.22
CA GLU A 4 5.27 20.99 -8.19
C GLU A 4 6.00 19.85 -7.45
N GLY A 5 5.90 18.63 -7.98
CA GLY A 5 6.70 17.46 -7.57
C GLY A 5 6.10 16.57 -6.47
N LYS A 6 5.77 15.31 -6.82
CA LYS A 6 5.61 14.21 -5.84
C LYS A 6 7.02 13.66 -5.54
N ASP A 7 7.38 13.58 -4.25
CA ASP A 7 8.68 13.08 -3.77
C ASP A 7 8.67 11.54 -3.84
N PHE A 8 7.71 10.90 -3.17
CA PHE A 8 7.48 9.45 -3.25
C PHE A 8 6.08 9.08 -2.78
N SER A 9 5.75 7.80 -2.96
CA SER A 9 4.50 7.16 -2.57
C SER A 9 4.77 5.81 -1.92
N PHE A 10 3.96 5.43 -0.95
CA PHE A 10 3.98 4.08 -0.39
C PHE A 10 2.58 3.56 -0.14
N VAL A 11 2.42 2.24 -0.18
CA VAL A 11 1.16 1.58 0.13
C VAL A 11 1.23 0.94 1.51
N VAL A 12 0.12 0.98 2.24
CA VAL A 12 -0.09 0.24 3.49
C VAL A 12 -1.23 -0.75 3.30
N ILE A 13 -0.96 -2.02 3.61
CA ILE A 13 -1.91 -3.13 3.56
C ILE A 13 -1.62 -4.07 4.75
N GLY A 14 -2.57 -4.88 5.19
CA GLY A 14 -2.38 -5.81 6.30
C GLY A 14 -3.58 -6.72 6.47
N ASP A 15 -3.44 -7.75 7.30
CA ASP A 15 -4.49 -8.72 7.55
C ASP A 15 -4.94 -9.37 6.22
N THR A 16 -3.98 -10.00 5.54
CA THR A 16 -4.13 -10.61 4.22
C THR A 16 -4.26 -12.13 4.28
N GLN A 17 -4.21 -12.69 5.49
CA GLN A 17 -4.42 -14.11 5.74
C GLN A 17 -5.73 -14.58 5.10
N ARG A 18 -5.76 -15.85 4.70
CA ARG A 18 -6.93 -16.50 4.11
C ARG A 18 -8.18 -16.37 4.98
N LEU A 19 -9.35 -16.61 4.39
CA LEU A 19 -10.65 -16.35 5.00
C LEU A 19 -11.04 -17.25 6.20
N GLY A 20 -10.26 -18.30 6.46
CA GLY A 20 -10.56 -19.32 7.47
C GLY A 20 -9.56 -20.47 7.42
N PRO A 21 -9.79 -21.58 8.14
CA PRO A 21 -8.88 -22.73 8.15
C PRO A 21 -8.94 -23.60 6.89
N VAL A 22 -7.83 -24.25 6.52
CA VAL A 22 -7.80 -25.31 5.50
C VAL A 22 -8.63 -26.54 5.91
N PRO A 23 -9.10 -27.33 4.93
CA PRO A 23 -8.98 -27.13 3.47
C PRO A 23 -10.10 -26.25 2.88
N TYR A 24 -10.93 -25.63 3.72
CA TYR A 24 -12.20 -25.03 3.29
C TYR A 24 -12.05 -23.61 2.70
N TYR A 25 -10.99 -22.90 3.09
CA TYR A 25 -10.78 -21.50 2.72
C TYR A 25 -9.38 -21.31 2.13
N GLY A 26 -9.30 -20.41 1.15
CA GLY A 26 -8.04 -19.98 0.55
C GLY A 26 -7.91 -18.45 0.58
N ILE A 27 -6.89 -17.95 -0.11
CA ILE A 27 -6.69 -16.51 -0.28
C ILE A 27 -7.93 -15.87 -0.92
N SER A 28 -8.38 -14.76 -0.32
CA SER A 28 -9.53 -14.01 -0.82
C SER A 28 -9.31 -13.52 -2.25
N PRO A 29 -10.29 -13.67 -3.16
CA PRO A 29 -10.25 -13.05 -4.48
C PRO A 29 -10.05 -11.53 -4.41
N VAL A 30 -10.53 -10.89 -3.34
CA VAL A 30 -10.37 -9.45 -3.12
C VAL A 30 -8.90 -9.08 -2.94
N LEU A 31 -8.09 -9.90 -2.24
CA LEU A 31 -6.65 -9.65 -2.13
C LEU A 31 -5.98 -9.72 -3.51
N LYS A 32 -6.40 -10.64 -4.38
CA LYS A 32 -5.86 -10.74 -5.74
C LYS A 32 -6.15 -9.46 -6.53
N THR A 33 -7.36 -8.91 -6.41
CA THR A 33 -7.69 -7.59 -6.98
C THR A 33 -6.78 -6.50 -6.42
N MET A 34 -6.60 -6.40 -5.10
CA MET A 34 -5.71 -5.39 -4.50
C MET A 34 -4.27 -5.53 -4.98
N VAL A 35 -3.78 -6.75 -5.14
CA VAL A 35 -2.42 -7.00 -5.67
C VAL A 35 -2.29 -6.46 -7.09
N ASP A 36 -3.30 -6.67 -7.95
CA ASP A 36 -3.33 -6.14 -9.32
C ASP A 36 -3.39 -4.60 -9.31
N GLU A 37 -4.22 -4.01 -8.46
CA GLU A 37 -4.35 -2.55 -8.36
C GLU A 37 -3.08 -1.89 -7.79
N ILE A 38 -2.45 -2.49 -6.77
CA ILE A 38 -1.20 -2.00 -6.20
C ILE A 38 -0.05 -2.12 -7.20
N ASP A 39 -0.02 -3.17 -8.03
CA ASP A 39 0.93 -3.29 -9.15
C ASP A 39 0.74 -2.16 -10.19
N LEU A 40 -0.50 -1.74 -10.41
CA LEU A 40 -0.82 -0.63 -11.30
C LEU A 40 -0.48 0.75 -10.70
N ILE A 41 -0.66 0.92 -9.39
CA ILE A 41 -0.18 2.09 -8.66
C ILE A 41 1.34 2.14 -8.71
N ASN A 42 1.99 0.97 -8.57
CA ASN A 42 3.44 0.77 -8.55
C ASN A 42 4.14 1.76 -7.60
N PRO A 43 3.84 1.70 -6.28
CA PRO A 43 4.38 2.63 -5.30
C PRO A 43 5.90 2.42 -5.12
N ASP A 44 6.56 3.36 -4.47
CA ASP A 44 8.01 3.28 -4.23
C ASP A 44 8.33 2.30 -3.10
N MET A 45 7.39 2.09 -2.18
CA MET A 45 7.46 1.12 -1.07
C MET A 45 6.08 0.52 -0.76
N ILE A 46 6.06 -0.69 -0.20
CA ILE A 46 4.84 -1.30 0.35
C ILE A 46 5.13 -1.71 1.80
N PHE A 47 4.24 -1.38 2.73
CA PHE A 47 4.30 -1.83 4.13
C PHE A 47 3.13 -2.77 4.42
N HIS A 48 3.46 -4.01 4.80
CA HIS A 48 2.50 -5.02 5.21
C HIS A 48 2.40 -5.07 6.75
N LEU A 49 1.21 -4.86 7.32
CA LEU A 49 0.97 -4.73 8.77
C LEU A 49 0.82 -6.07 9.51
N GLY A 50 1.38 -7.16 8.97
CA GLY A 50 1.28 -8.51 9.53
C GLY A 50 0.00 -9.27 9.21
N ASP A 51 -0.05 -10.48 9.76
CA ASP A 51 -1.02 -11.53 9.48
C ASP A 51 -1.06 -11.89 7.99
N VAL A 52 0.06 -12.47 7.53
CA VAL A 52 0.20 -12.98 6.15
C VAL A 52 -0.31 -14.42 6.08
N GLY A 53 0.15 -15.29 6.98
CA GLY A 53 -0.31 -16.68 7.08
C GLY A 53 -1.53 -16.84 7.98
N TRP A 54 -2.24 -17.97 7.92
CA TRP A 54 -3.36 -18.24 8.84
C TRP A 54 -2.91 -18.68 10.23
N GLY A 55 -2.07 -19.71 10.34
CA GLY A 55 -1.43 -20.15 11.57
C GLY A 55 -2.33 -20.87 12.59
N TYR A 56 -3.56 -20.41 12.82
CA TYR A 56 -4.42 -20.94 13.88
C TYR A 56 -4.96 -22.34 13.56
N GLY A 57 -4.63 -23.31 14.42
CA GLY A 57 -5.12 -24.68 14.32
C GLY A 57 -4.51 -25.48 13.17
N GLU A 58 -3.39 -25.02 12.63
CA GLU A 58 -2.69 -25.68 11.52
C GLU A 58 -1.47 -26.47 11.97
N ASP A 59 -1.09 -27.45 11.14
CA ASP A 59 0.24 -28.02 11.20
C ASP A 59 1.27 -27.13 10.47
N ASP A 60 2.55 -27.41 10.70
CA ASP A 60 3.66 -26.66 10.11
C ASP A 60 3.66 -26.68 8.57
N ILE A 61 3.08 -27.73 7.96
CA ILE A 61 3.05 -27.91 6.50
C ILE A 61 2.02 -26.95 5.89
N SER A 62 0.82 -26.91 6.46
CA SER A 62 -0.27 -26.06 5.98
C SER A 62 0.09 -24.59 6.14
N PHE A 63 0.69 -24.21 7.27
CA PHE A 63 1.17 -22.84 7.47
C PHE A 63 2.26 -22.44 6.46
N ARG A 64 3.20 -23.33 6.15
CA ARG A 64 4.22 -23.05 5.12
C ARG A 64 3.59 -22.87 3.74
N GLN A 65 2.58 -23.67 3.39
CA GLN A 65 1.87 -23.55 2.13
C GLN A 65 1.11 -22.22 2.02
N ASP A 66 0.50 -21.75 3.11
CA ASP A 66 -0.12 -20.43 3.17
C ASP A 66 0.89 -19.31 2.87
N LEU A 67 2.06 -19.35 3.51
CA LEU A 67 3.12 -18.39 3.26
C LEU A 67 3.64 -18.51 1.81
N ASP A 68 3.86 -19.72 1.30
CA ASP A 68 4.28 -19.91 -0.10
C ASP A 68 3.27 -19.30 -1.09
N GLU A 69 1.97 -19.49 -0.87
CA GLU A 69 0.92 -18.91 -1.73
C GLU A 69 0.89 -17.38 -1.62
N ALA A 70 0.90 -16.83 -0.41
CA ALA A 70 0.86 -15.40 -0.17
C ALA A 70 2.10 -14.68 -0.72
N PHE A 71 3.31 -15.17 -0.42
CA PHE A 71 4.55 -14.58 -0.91
C PHE A 71 4.70 -14.72 -2.43
N LYS A 72 4.20 -15.79 -3.04
CA LYS A 72 4.12 -15.90 -4.51
C LYS A 72 3.14 -14.91 -5.12
N LEU A 73 2.03 -14.61 -4.43
CA LEU A 73 1.11 -13.57 -4.87
C LEU A 73 1.75 -12.18 -4.78
N PHE A 74 2.45 -11.89 -3.67
CA PHE A 74 3.13 -10.61 -3.46
C PHE A 74 4.38 -10.43 -4.31
N SER A 75 5.02 -11.50 -4.78
CA SER A 75 6.16 -11.42 -5.70
C SER A 75 5.80 -10.86 -7.09
N ARG A 76 4.51 -10.56 -7.32
CA ARG A 76 4.04 -9.88 -8.54
C ARG A 76 4.34 -8.39 -8.52
N TRP A 77 4.51 -7.79 -7.34
CA TRP A 77 4.93 -6.40 -7.23
C TRP A 77 6.41 -6.26 -7.58
N ASP A 78 6.73 -5.34 -8.47
CA ASP A 78 8.12 -4.88 -8.73
C ASP A 78 8.70 -4.13 -7.50
N THR A 79 7.85 -3.73 -6.55
CA THR A 79 8.16 -2.93 -5.36
C THR A 79 8.53 -3.80 -4.15
N HIS A 80 9.51 -3.35 -3.35
CA HIS A 80 9.87 -4.03 -2.11
C HIS A 80 8.76 -3.92 -1.06
N VAL A 81 8.46 -5.04 -0.39
CA VAL A 81 7.47 -5.12 0.68
C VAL A 81 8.17 -5.22 2.03
N TYR A 82 7.89 -4.29 2.93
CA TYR A 82 8.34 -4.27 4.31
C TYR A 82 7.28 -4.91 5.21
N TYR A 83 7.60 -6.06 5.80
CA TYR A 83 6.67 -6.84 6.60
C TYR A 83 6.83 -6.54 8.09
N THR A 84 5.69 -6.33 8.73
CA THR A 84 5.51 -6.39 10.18
C THR A 84 5.04 -7.79 10.55
N PRO A 85 5.55 -8.45 11.60
CA PRO A 85 5.01 -9.72 12.08
C PRO A 85 3.68 -9.54 12.82
N GLY A 86 2.67 -10.34 12.46
CA GLY A 86 1.37 -10.40 13.16
C GLY A 86 1.21 -11.59 14.11
N ASN A 87 0.09 -11.64 14.84
CA ASN A 87 -0.15 -12.76 15.76
C ASN A 87 -0.33 -14.08 15.01
N HIS A 88 -0.95 -14.07 13.82
CA HIS A 88 -1.09 -15.27 13.00
C HIS A 88 0.26 -15.78 12.49
N ASP A 89 1.21 -14.87 12.23
CA ASP A 89 2.54 -15.22 11.72
C ASP A 89 3.45 -15.83 12.81
N THR A 90 3.16 -15.56 14.09
CA THR A 90 4.07 -15.81 15.22
C THR A 90 3.46 -16.64 16.36
N LEU A 91 2.36 -17.36 16.10
CA LEU A 91 1.66 -18.17 17.11
C LEU A 91 2.57 -19.17 17.84
N THR A 92 3.48 -19.79 17.10
CA THR A 92 4.52 -20.67 17.64
C THR A 92 5.88 -20.23 17.14
N GLN A 93 6.94 -20.66 17.84
CA GLN A 93 8.33 -20.41 17.40
C GLN A 93 8.58 -20.93 15.97
N LYS A 94 7.90 -22.01 15.57
CA LYS A 94 8.02 -22.55 14.22
C LYS A 94 7.33 -21.66 13.18
N ASN A 95 6.12 -21.16 13.47
CA ASN A 95 5.45 -20.20 12.60
C ASN A 95 6.33 -18.96 12.41
N GLU A 96 6.85 -18.42 13.51
CA GLU A 96 7.73 -17.26 13.50
C GLU A 96 8.99 -17.50 12.63
N ASN A 97 9.65 -18.65 12.80
CA ASN A 97 10.81 -19.03 12.01
C ASN A 97 10.48 -19.14 10.51
N GLU A 98 9.34 -19.73 10.17
CA GLU A 98 8.89 -19.82 8.78
C GLU A 98 8.56 -18.45 8.20
N PHE A 99 7.84 -17.59 8.93
CA PHE A 99 7.54 -16.23 8.49
C PHE A 99 8.82 -15.42 8.18
N PHE A 100 9.80 -15.45 9.08
CA PHE A 100 11.08 -14.75 8.84
C PHE A 100 11.93 -15.37 7.73
N ARG A 101 11.79 -16.68 7.48
CA ARG A 101 12.41 -17.35 6.33
C ARG A 101 11.84 -16.84 5.00
N HIS A 102 10.51 -16.64 4.91
CA HIS A 102 9.86 -16.15 3.69
C HIS A 102 10.06 -14.65 3.49
N SER A 103 9.86 -13.84 4.53
CA SER A 103 10.02 -12.38 4.46
C SER A 103 11.48 -11.96 4.29
N ARG A 104 12.44 -12.76 4.77
CA ARG A 104 13.88 -12.45 4.78
C ARG A 104 14.19 -11.13 5.50
N GLN A 105 13.36 -10.78 6.48
CA GLN A 105 13.46 -9.54 7.23
C GLN A 105 13.67 -9.82 8.72
N LYS A 106 14.12 -8.78 9.44
CA LYS A 106 14.27 -8.83 10.89
C LYS A 106 12.91 -8.63 11.54
N SER A 107 12.80 -9.08 12.78
CA SER A 107 11.61 -8.91 13.64
C SER A 107 11.17 -7.44 13.78
N TYR A 108 12.13 -6.55 13.96
CA TYR A 108 11.94 -5.10 13.98
C TYR A 108 13.16 -4.45 13.32
N TYR A 109 12.94 -3.33 12.64
CA TYR A 109 13.98 -2.63 11.89
C TYR A 109 13.50 -1.23 11.47
N SER A 110 14.40 -0.44 10.93
CA SER A 110 14.08 0.85 10.33
C SER A 110 14.78 0.98 8.99
N ILE A 111 14.23 1.86 8.14
CA ILE A 111 14.84 2.29 6.89
C ILE A 111 14.73 3.80 6.76
N ASP A 112 15.69 4.38 6.06
CA ASP A 112 15.59 5.74 5.55
C ASP A 112 15.25 5.67 4.07
N TYR A 113 14.27 6.47 3.64
CA TYR A 113 13.92 6.63 2.23
C TYR A 113 13.66 8.11 1.98
N GLU A 114 14.40 8.69 1.04
CA GLU A 114 14.54 10.14 0.90
C GLU A 114 14.86 10.78 2.27
N ASN A 115 14.22 11.91 2.60
CA ASN A 115 14.38 12.58 3.90
C ASN A 115 13.38 12.06 4.95
N TYR A 116 12.96 10.80 4.90
CA TYR A 116 11.99 10.21 5.84
C TYR A 116 12.53 8.96 6.49
N HIS A 117 12.06 8.71 7.71
CA HIS A 117 12.45 7.55 8.51
C HIS A 117 11.23 6.66 8.78
N PHE A 118 11.35 5.37 8.46
CA PHE A 118 10.27 4.40 8.58
C PHE A 118 10.70 3.31 9.56
N ILE A 119 9.89 3.05 10.58
CA ILE A 119 10.19 2.12 11.66
C ILE A 119 9.15 1.00 11.64
N VAL A 120 9.60 -0.24 11.57
CA VAL A 120 8.78 -1.44 11.72
C VAL A 120 9.04 -2.06 13.10
N LEU A 121 7.98 -2.22 13.90
CA LEU A 121 8.04 -2.77 15.25
C LEU A 121 7.34 -4.12 15.32
N ASN A 122 7.88 -5.04 16.13
CA ASN A 122 7.22 -6.29 16.48
C ASN A 122 6.45 -6.13 17.79
N THR A 123 5.13 -6.18 17.73
CA THR A 123 4.25 -6.15 18.91
C THR A 123 3.92 -7.53 19.48
N GLN A 124 4.50 -8.59 18.92
CA GLN A 124 4.30 -9.98 19.28
C GLN A 124 5.45 -10.56 20.13
N GLU A 125 6.37 -9.73 20.63
CA GLU A 125 7.49 -10.18 21.48
C GLU A 125 7.04 -10.69 22.87
N THR A 126 5.74 -10.75 23.13
CA THR A 126 5.14 -11.55 24.19
C THR A 126 4.34 -12.70 23.56
N PRO A 127 4.96 -13.86 23.31
CA PRO A 127 4.34 -14.97 22.60
C PRO A 127 3.02 -15.41 23.24
N GLY A 128 1.98 -15.63 22.43
CA GLY A 128 0.65 -16.08 22.88
C GLY A 128 -0.20 -15.01 23.58
N SER A 129 0.28 -13.78 23.72
CA SER A 129 -0.50 -12.67 24.27
C SER A 129 -1.34 -12.01 23.17
N GLU A 130 -2.67 -12.05 23.30
CA GLU A 130 -3.57 -11.23 22.47
C GLU A 130 -3.35 -9.73 22.68
N LYS A 131 -2.84 -9.35 23.86
CA LYS A 131 -2.50 -7.96 24.15
C LYS A 131 -1.19 -7.53 23.49
N GLY A 132 -0.36 -8.47 23.03
CA GLY A 132 0.99 -8.19 22.57
C GLY A 132 1.91 -7.64 23.66
N GLY A 133 3.09 -7.20 23.22
CA GLY A 133 4.11 -6.56 24.05
C GLY A 133 5.38 -6.27 23.25
N ILE A 134 6.17 -5.34 23.73
CA ILE A 134 7.50 -4.99 23.18
C ILE A 134 8.53 -5.31 24.25
N SER A 135 9.59 -6.04 23.90
CA SER A 135 10.67 -6.35 24.85
C SER A 135 11.47 -5.11 25.22
N GLU A 136 12.13 -5.15 26.38
CA GLU A 136 13.07 -4.08 26.77
C GLU A 136 14.19 -3.87 25.73
N LYS A 137 14.62 -4.96 25.07
CA LYS A 137 15.63 -4.91 24.01
C LYS A 137 15.14 -4.12 22.80
N GLN A 138 13.93 -4.39 22.31
CA GLN A 138 13.34 -3.64 21.21
C GLN A 138 13.04 -2.19 21.61
N MET A 139 12.55 -1.96 22.83
CA MET A 139 12.32 -0.61 23.34
C MET A 139 13.61 0.22 23.41
N SER A 140 14.71 -0.37 23.90
CA SER A 140 16.02 0.27 23.94
C SER A 140 16.58 0.52 22.53
N TRP A 141 16.36 -0.42 21.60
CA TRP A 141 16.72 -0.24 20.20
C TRP A 141 15.96 0.93 19.59
N LEU A 142 14.64 1.00 19.76
CA LEU A 142 13.79 2.07 19.24
C LEU A 142 14.24 3.44 19.74
N LYS A 143 14.47 3.58 21.06
CA LYS A 143 15.00 4.82 21.65
C LYS A 143 16.31 5.24 20.98
N THR A 144 17.20 4.29 20.75
CA THR A 144 18.50 4.56 20.10
C THR A 144 18.31 4.99 18.65
N ASP A 145 17.52 4.23 17.90
CA ASP A 145 17.25 4.43 16.47
C ASP A 145 16.61 5.81 16.22
N ILE A 146 15.46 6.05 16.86
CA ILE A 146 14.71 7.30 16.68
C ILE A 146 15.48 8.52 17.19
N SER A 147 16.35 8.36 18.19
CA SER A 147 17.19 9.44 18.69
C SER A 147 18.27 9.90 17.72
N ARG A 148 18.59 9.12 16.67
CA ARG A 148 19.59 9.48 15.65
C ARG A 148 19.00 10.26 14.49
N VAL A 149 17.67 10.25 14.36
CA VAL A 149 16.96 10.95 13.30
C VAL A 149 17.09 12.47 13.50
N ARG A 150 17.71 13.17 12.54
CA ARG A 150 17.93 14.63 12.58
C ARG A 150 17.64 15.23 11.21
N GLY A 151 16.91 16.34 11.18
CA GLY A 151 16.64 17.09 9.95
C GLY A 151 15.71 16.38 8.95
N ASN A 152 15.06 15.29 9.33
CA ASN A 152 14.14 14.57 8.46
C ASN A 152 12.80 15.32 8.29
N LYS A 153 12.10 15.03 7.20
CA LYS A 153 10.76 15.56 6.89
C LYS A 153 9.65 14.83 7.65
N GLY A 154 9.89 13.63 8.18
CA GLY A 154 8.90 12.89 8.96
C GLY A 154 9.31 11.48 9.36
N ILE A 155 8.64 10.96 10.40
CA ILE A 155 8.78 9.58 10.89
C ILE A 155 7.44 8.85 10.74
N PHE A 156 7.48 7.63 10.22
CA PHE A 156 6.34 6.72 10.16
C PHE A 156 6.66 5.44 10.94
N VAL A 157 5.66 4.91 11.64
CA VAL A 157 5.79 3.66 12.40
C VAL A 157 4.76 2.66 11.90
N PHE A 158 5.18 1.41 11.74
CA PHE A 158 4.35 0.28 11.35
C PHE A 158 4.47 -0.80 12.41
N MET A 159 3.33 -1.31 12.85
CA MET A 159 3.22 -2.29 13.92
C MET A 159 1.97 -3.12 13.69
N HIS A 160 1.83 -4.28 14.31
CA HIS A 160 0.65 -5.11 14.06
C HIS A 160 -0.51 -4.72 14.98
N ILE A 161 -0.28 -4.71 16.30
CA ILE A 161 -1.33 -4.42 17.29
C ILE A 161 -1.52 -2.90 17.43
N PRO A 162 -2.73 -2.34 17.22
CA PRO A 162 -2.99 -0.93 17.49
C PRO A 162 -2.94 -0.68 18.99
N ILE A 163 -2.27 0.38 19.43
CA ILE A 163 -2.14 0.76 20.86
C ILE A 163 -3.10 1.86 21.29
N VAL A 164 -3.71 2.56 20.32
CA VAL A 164 -4.68 3.62 20.54
C VAL A 164 -5.99 3.25 19.86
N SER A 165 -7.10 3.49 20.53
CA SER A 165 -8.43 3.38 19.96
C SER A 165 -9.32 4.48 20.53
N LYS A 166 -10.11 5.13 19.66
CA LYS A 166 -11.03 6.21 20.05
C LYS A 166 -10.35 7.31 20.89
N GLY A 167 -9.13 7.66 20.51
CA GLY A 167 -8.33 8.71 21.17
C GLY A 167 -7.79 8.37 22.56
N ARG A 168 -7.77 7.09 22.95
CA ARG A 168 -7.23 6.62 24.23
C ARG A 168 -6.28 5.46 24.02
N LEU A 169 -5.31 5.30 24.92
CA LEU A 169 -4.50 4.08 24.96
C LEU A 169 -5.37 2.88 25.32
N ARG A 170 -5.10 1.76 24.64
CA ARG A 170 -5.79 0.49 24.90
C ARG A 170 -5.28 -0.20 26.17
N ASP A 171 -4.01 -0.03 26.49
CA ASP A 171 -3.38 -0.61 27.68
C ASP A 171 -2.27 0.34 28.19
N PRO A 172 -2.18 0.60 29.51
CA PRO A 172 -1.13 1.44 30.10
C PRO A 172 0.30 1.00 29.79
N GLN A 173 0.54 -0.27 29.45
CA GLN A 173 1.88 -0.75 29.06
C GLN A 173 2.47 0.01 27.86
N TYR A 174 1.61 0.64 27.03
CA TYR A 174 2.02 1.38 25.84
C TYR A 174 2.26 2.88 26.08
N GLU A 175 2.14 3.35 27.32
CA GLU A 175 2.31 4.76 27.68
C GLU A 175 3.70 5.30 27.29
N GLU A 176 4.75 4.51 27.57
CA GLU A 176 6.13 4.86 27.20
C GLU A 176 6.29 4.93 25.68
N LEU A 177 5.78 3.93 24.96
CA LEU A 177 5.86 3.84 23.49
C LEU A 177 5.16 5.05 22.83
N ALA A 178 3.94 5.36 23.25
CA ALA A 178 3.21 6.53 22.79
C ALA A 178 3.89 7.85 23.18
N GLY A 179 4.57 7.88 24.33
CA GLY A 179 5.40 9.01 24.75
C GLY A 179 6.58 9.24 23.82
N ILE A 180 7.27 8.18 23.39
CA ILE A 180 8.36 8.24 22.39
C ILE A 180 7.79 8.79 21.07
N PHE A 181 6.69 8.23 20.56
CA PHE A 181 6.10 8.69 19.31
C PHE A 181 5.73 10.17 19.35
N SER A 182 5.17 10.64 20.47
CA SER A 182 4.83 12.04 20.68
C SER A 182 6.08 12.94 20.73
N THR A 183 7.09 12.53 21.51
CA THR A 183 8.34 13.29 21.70
C THR A 183 9.07 13.52 20.38
N TYR A 184 9.13 12.48 19.54
CA TYR A 184 9.78 12.53 18.23
C TYR A 184 8.85 12.95 17.09
N LYS A 185 7.62 13.39 17.41
CA LYS A 185 6.64 13.90 16.45
C LYS A 185 6.41 12.95 15.28
N VAL A 186 6.22 11.66 15.58
CA VAL A 186 5.83 10.65 14.59
C VAL A 186 4.59 11.14 13.84
N LYS A 187 4.64 11.14 12.51
CA LYS A 187 3.54 11.65 11.68
C LYS A 187 2.33 10.73 11.76
N VAL A 188 2.56 9.44 11.52
CA VAL A 188 1.52 8.41 11.53
C VAL A 188 2.09 7.10 12.06
N VAL A 189 1.31 6.44 12.93
CA VAL A 189 1.50 5.06 13.34
C VAL A 189 0.43 4.21 12.66
N PHE A 190 0.84 3.21 11.89
CA PHE A 190 -0.05 2.27 11.22
C PHE A 190 -0.10 0.94 11.98
N ALA A 191 -1.30 0.38 12.08
CA ALA A 191 -1.54 -0.92 12.71
C ALA A 191 -2.63 -1.74 12.02
N GLY A 192 -2.59 -3.07 12.14
CA GLY A 192 -3.58 -4.00 11.58
C GLY A 192 -4.47 -4.61 12.69
N HIS A 193 -4.55 -5.94 12.71
CA HIS A 193 -4.98 -6.82 13.82
C HIS A 193 -6.48 -6.82 14.15
N ILE A 194 -7.16 -5.67 14.10
CA ILE A 194 -8.58 -5.56 14.50
C ILE A 194 -9.56 -5.58 13.31
N HIS A 195 -9.05 -5.83 12.10
CA HIS A 195 -9.86 -6.07 10.90
C HIS A 195 -10.85 -4.93 10.55
N VAL A 196 -10.48 -3.68 10.87
CA VAL A 196 -11.22 -2.45 10.53
C VAL A 196 -10.30 -1.41 9.90
N PHE A 197 -10.90 -0.41 9.25
CA PHE A 197 -10.31 0.91 9.10
C PHE A 197 -10.74 1.81 10.28
N ALA A 198 -9.78 2.41 10.98
CA ALA A 198 -10.08 3.40 12.00
C ALA A 198 -8.97 4.44 12.12
N GLU A 199 -9.34 5.68 12.39
CA GLU A 199 -8.39 6.74 12.69
C GLU A 199 -8.55 7.24 14.12
N SER A 200 -7.43 7.59 14.75
CA SER A 200 -7.40 8.18 16.08
C SER A 200 -6.22 9.13 16.21
N GLN A 201 -6.30 10.01 17.20
CA GLN A 201 -5.19 10.87 17.56
C GLN A 201 -4.94 10.76 19.06
N TYR A 202 -3.67 10.66 19.44
CA TYR A 202 -3.26 10.59 20.83
C TYR A 202 -1.90 11.26 21.01
N LYS A 203 -1.79 12.18 21.98
CA LYS A 203 -0.59 12.99 22.24
C LYS A 203 0.00 13.65 20.97
N GLY A 204 -0.87 14.16 20.10
CA GLY A 204 -0.47 14.83 18.86
C GLY A 204 -0.08 13.91 17.70
N VAL A 205 0.00 12.59 17.91
CA VAL A 205 0.34 11.59 16.88
C VAL A 205 -0.93 11.00 16.28
N LYS A 206 -0.98 10.85 14.95
CA LYS A 206 -2.05 10.16 14.25
C LYS A 206 -1.82 8.65 14.29
N TYR A 207 -2.87 7.90 14.57
CA TYR A 207 -2.90 6.45 14.54
C TYR A 207 -3.92 6.02 13.50
N ILE A 208 -3.51 5.14 12.58
CA ILE A 208 -4.39 4.54 11.58
C ILE A 208 -4.36 3.04 11.77
N THR A 209 -5.52 2.48 12.03
CA THR A 209 -5.74 1.04 12.00
C THR A 209 -6.32 0.63 10.65
N SER A 210 -5.73 -0.38 10.01
CA SER A 210 -5.95 -0.75 8.61
C SER A 210 -5.81 -2.27 8.44
N GLY A 211 -6.82 -3.02 8.89
CA GLY A 211 -6.88 -4.49 8.74
C GLY A 211 -7.85 -4.94 7.65
N GLY A 212 -7.76 -4.34 6.45
CA GLY A 212 -8.70 -4.59 5.35
C GLY A 212 -8.16 -5.41 4.19
N GLY A 213 -6.92 -5.91 4.26
CA GLY A 213 -6.14 -6.33 3.09
C GLY A 213 -6.62 -7.60 2.39
N GLY A 214 -7.52 -8.39 2.99
CA GLY A 214 -8.10 -9.54 2.30
C GLY A 214 -8.77 -10.56 3.22
N ALA A 215 -8.36 -10.62 4.48
CA ALA A 215 -9.01 -11.43 5.49
C ALA A 215 -10.43 -10.93 5.79
N LYS A 216 -11.23 -11.77 6.44
CA LYS A 216 -12.60 -11.42 6.83
C LYS A 216 -12.60 -10.16 7.70
N THR A 217 -13.26 -9.09 7.25
CA THR A 217 -13.31 -7.84 8.01
C THR A 217 -14.34 -7.90 9.15
N ALA A 218 -14.23 -6.95 10.08
CA ALA A 218 -15.34 -6.67 10.99
C ALA A 218 -16.58 -6.17 10.21
N ALA A 219 -17.67 -5.93 10.93
CA ALA A 219 -18.89 -5.43 10.31
C ALA A 219 -18.73 -3.95 9.86
N PRO A 220 -19.35 -3.54 8.73
CA PRO A 220 -19.21 -2.18 8.19
C PRO A 220 -19.51 -1.05 9.18
N GLU A 221 -20.51 -1.24 10.05
CA GLU A 221 -20.89 -0.27 11.09
C GLU A 221 -19.79 -0.01 12.14
N THR A 222 -18.81 -0.91 12.22
CA THR A 222 -17.63 -0.77 13.09
C THR A 222 -16.37 -0.32 12.35
N GLY A 223 -16.48 -0.01 11.05
CA GLY A 223 -15.37 0.37 10.19
C GLY A 223 -14.78 -0.80 9.39
N GLY A 224 -15.45 -1.94 9.32
CA GLY A 224 -14.96 -3.11 8.60
C GLY A 224 -15.31 -3.09 7.11
N PHE A 225 -14.29 -2.96 6.26
CA PHE A 225 -14.41 -3.11 4.81
C PHE A 225 -13.02 -3.39 4.23
N HIS A 226 -12.98 -3.94 3.02
CA HIS A 226 -11.72 -4.24 2.35
C HIS A 226 -11.09 -2.98 1.77
N HIS A 227 -9.82 -2.74 2.07
CA HIS A 227 -9.08 -1.58 1.59
C HIS A 227 -7.57 -1.77 1.68
N TYR A 228 -6.86 -0.91 0.97
CA TYR A 228 -5.47 -0.54 1.25
C TYR A 228 -5.34 0.98 1.22
N ILE A 229 -4.22 1.51 1.72
CA ILE A 229 -4.00 2.95 1.82
C ILE A 229 -2.83 3.34 0.93
N VAL A 230 -3.05 4.28 0.03
CA VAL A 230 -1.97 4.96 -0.70
C VAL A 230 -1.58 6.22 0.06
N MET A 231 -0.30 6.34 0.38
CA MET A 231 0.29 7.50 1.03
C MET A 231 1.19 8.21 0.03
N GLU A 232 1.06 9.52 -0.09
CA GLU A 232 1.85 10.35 -1.02
C GLU A 232 2.53 11.48 -0.25
N ALA A 233 3.83 11.65 -0.48
CA ALA A 233 4.60 12.77 0.03
C ALA A 233 4.95 13.71 -1.12
N ASP A 234 4.67 15.01 -0.96
CA ASP A 234 5.18 16.02 -1.88
C ASP A 234 6.59 16.50 -1.49
N GLU A 235 7.25 17.25 -2.38
CA GLU A 235 8.59 17.77 -2.14
C GLU A 235 8.66 18.69 -0.91
N ALA A 236 7.56 19.39 -0.57
CA ALA A 236 7.46 20.25 0.62
C ALA A 236 7.29 19.44 1.93
N GLY A 237 7.02 18.16 1.82
CA GLY A 237 6.84 17.23 2.93
C GLY A 237 5.41 17.14 3.46
N ASN A 238 4.44 17.63 2.72
CA ASN A 238 3.03 17.38 2.97
C ASN A 238 2.71 15.92 2.64
N ILE A 239 1.83 15.32 3.45
CA ILE A 239 1.44 13.93 3.30
C ILE A 239 -0.05 13.87 3.00
N GLU A 240 -0.39 13.29 1.85
CA GLU A 240 -1.75 12.95 1.48
C GLU A 240 -1.97 11.44 1.65
N ARG A 241 -3.23 11.07 1.91
CA ARG A 241 -3.64 9.67 2.01
C ARG A 241 -4.90 9.45 1.20
N THR A 242 -4.94 8.36 0.46
CA THR A 242 -6.10 7.87 -0.27
C THR A 242 -6.42 6.47 0.22
N ILE A 243 -7.61 6.28 0.77
CA ILE A 243 -8.12 4.95 1.12
C ILE A 243 -8.75 4.39 -0.14
N VAL A 244 -8.28 3.24 -0.60
CA VAL A 244 -8.74 2.62 -1.84
C VAL A 244 -9.53 1.37 -1.52
N GLU A 245 -10.79 1.36 -1.91
CA GLU A 245 -11.62 0.15 -1.94
C GLU A 245 -11.34 -0.64 -3.22
N PRO A 246 -11.17 -1.97 -3.15
CA PRO A 246 -10.86 -2.78 -4.31
C PRO A 246 -12.04 -2.85 -5.29
N ASN A 247 -11.75 -3.07 -6.56
CA ASN A 247 -12.68 -3.07 -7.70
C ASN A 247 -13.19 -1.69 -8.12
N HIS A 248 -12.59 -0.62 -7.60
CA HIS A 248 -12.92 0.76 -7.99
C HIS A 248 -11.96 1.33 -9.02
N LEU A 249 -10.90 0.60 -9.39
CA LEU A 249 -9.96 0.96 -10.44
C LEU A 249 -10.19 0.07 -11.68
N GLN A 250 -10.43 0.68 -12.84
CA GLN A 250 -10.67 -0.03 -14.10
C GLN A 250 -9.79 0.55 -15.22
N ILE A 251 -9.22 -0.33 -16.03
CA ILE A 251 -8.41 0.04 -17.20
C ILE A 251 -8.91 -0.69 -18.43
N ASN A 252 -9.13 0.04 -19.51
CA ASN A 252 -9.44 -0.51 -20.81
C ASN A 252 -8.35 -0.14 -21.82
N TYR A 253 -7.60 -1.14 -22.27
CA TYR A 253 -6.61 -0.98 -23.33
C TYR A 253 -7.24 -1.18 -24.70
N SER A 254 -6.89 -0.30 -25.64
CA SER A 254 -7.22 -0.47 -27.06
C SER A 254 -6.06 -0.03 -27.95
N TYR A 255 -6.02 -0.59 -29.15
CA TYR A 255 -4.95 -0.33 -30.11
C TYR A 255 -5.57 -0.05 -31.48
N ARG A 256 -5.08 0.99 -32.15
CA ARG A 256 -5.55 1.36 -33.50
C ARG A 256 -4.39 1.72 -34.43
N LYS A 257 -4.70 1.83 -35.72
CA LYS A 257 -3.76 2.30 -36.75
C LYS A 257 -4.06 3.75 -37.12
N GLU A 258 -3.02 4.58 -37.14
CA GLU A 258 -3.10 5.98 -37.56
C GLU A 258 -1.90 6.24 -38.47
N GLY A 259 -2.14 6.57 -39.75
CA GLY A 259 -1.06 6.71 -40.75
C GLY A 259 -0.18 5.45 -40.89
N GLY A 260 -0.74 4.25 -40.72
CA GLY A 260 0.00 2.98 -40.75
C GLY A 260 0.76 2.62 -39.46
N LYS A 261 0.95 3.58 -38.54
CA LYS A 261 1.62 3.35 -37.26
C LYS A 261 0.62 2.90 -36.18
N THR A 262 1.08 2.12 -35.18
CA THR A 262 0.21 1.64 -34.09
C THR A 262 0.14 2.67 -32.97
N VAL A 263 -1.07 3.03 -32.56
CA VAL A 263 -1.36 3.91 -31.41
C VAL A 263 -1.99 3.06 -30.31
N GLY A 264 -1.48 3.17 -29.09
CA GLY A 264 -2.03 2.52 -27.90
C GLY A 264 -2.80 3.51 -27.05
N ILE A 265 -3.94 3.09 -26.49
CA ILE A 265 -4.80 3.92 -25.65
C ILE A 265 -5.18 3.14 -24.41
N ALA A 266 -5.03 3.74 -23.24
CA ALA A 266 -5.55 3.25 -21.98
C ALA A 266 -6.58 4.25 -21.45
N ILE A 267 -7.82 3.81 -21.30
CA ILE A 267 -8.84 4.56 -20.57
C ILE A 267 -8.84 4.04 -19.14
N VAL A 268 -8.52 4.92 -18.19
CA VAL A 268 -8.42 4.60 -16.77
C VAL A 268 -9.52 5.31 -16.01
N THR A 269 -10.27 4.55 -15.23
CA THR A 269 -11.35 5.06 -14.37
C THR A 269 -11.06 4.67 -12.94
N TYR A 270 -11.16 5.64 -12.03
CA TYR A 270 -11.12 5.41 -10.60
C TYR A 270 -12.42 5.93 -9.99
N ALA A 271 -13.17 5.07 -9.30
CA ALA A 271 -14.40 5.40 -8.61
C ALA A 271 -14.12 5.64 -7.12
N GLY A 272 -13.20 6.55 -6.82
CA GLY A 272 -12.86 6.93 -5.46
C GLY A 272 -13.87 7.88 -4.80
N TYR A 273 -13.47 8.45 -3.67
CA TYR A 273 -14.27 9.42 -2.91
C TYR A 273 -13.46 10.65 -2.53
N GLY A 274 -14.16 11.77 -2.33
CA GLY A 274 -13.58 12.95 -1.68
C GLY A 274 -12.69 13.82 -2.57
N GLY A 275 -12.70 13.62 -3.89
CA GLY A 275 -11.86 14.36 -4.83
C GLY A 275 -10.42 13.86 -4.87
N ALA A 276 -10.19 12.60 -4.52
CA ALA A 276 -8.88 11.97 -4.52
C ALA A 276 -8.28 11.88 -5.93
N VAL A 277 -6.95 11.89 -6.01
CA VAL A 277 -6.20 11.68 -7.24
C VAL A 277 -5.21 10.55 -6.99
N LEU A 278 -5.44 9.41 -7.62
CA LEU A 278 -4.60 8.23 -7.44
C LEU A 278 -3.40 8.28 -8.40
N PRO A 279 -2.16 8.15 -7.90
CA PRO A 279 -0.99 8.01 -8.76
C PRO A 279 -0.98 6.62 -9.39
N MET A 280 -0.73 6.56 -10.70
CA MET A 280 -0.68 5.30 -11.45
C MET A 280 0.63 5.23 -12.21
N LYS A 281 1.62 4.52 -11.68
CA LYS A 281 2.96 4.40 -12.29
C LYS A 281 3.14 3.11 -13.11
N GLY A 282 2.15 2.22 -13.10
CA GLY A 282 2.22 0.88 -13.68
C GLY A 282 1.50 0.69 -15.03
N LEU A 283 0.98 1.74 -15.68
CA LEU A 283 0.31 1.56 -16.97
C LEU A 283 1.28 1.03 -18.03
N ARG A 284 1.02 -0.17 -18.55
CA ARG A 284 1.89 -0.85 -19.52
C ARG A 284 1.23 -0.98 -20.88
N PHE A 285 1.92 -0.50 -21.91
CA PHE A 285 1.55 -0.69 -23.31
C PHE A 285 2.56 -1.60 -23.99
N THR A 286 2.09 -2.58 -24.77
CA THR A 286 2.97 -3.41 -25.61
C THR A 286 2.80 -2.98 -27.07
N LEU A 287 3.77 -2.22 -27.58
CA LEU A 287 3.73 -1.58 -28.90
C LEU A 287 4.97 -1.94 -29.74
N PRO A 288 4.96 -1.78 -31.08
CA PRO A 288 6.17 -1.95 -31.90
C PRO A 288 7.34 -1.09 -31.38
N LYS A 289 8.58 -1.53 -31.60
CA LYS A 289 9.75 -0.69 -31.26
C LYS A 289 9.70 0.64 -32.02
N GLY A 290 9.97 1.74 -31.31
CA GLY A 290 9.98 3.09 -31.87
C GLY A 290 9.93 4.15 -30.78
N ASP A 291 9.98 5.41 -31.19
CA ASP A 291 9.81 6.55 -30.30
C ASP A 291 8.33 6.91 -30.17
N TYR A 292 7.90 7.16 -28.94
CA TYR A 292 6.52 7.51 -28.62
C TYR A 292 6.46 8.82 -27.86
N GLU A 293 5.37 9.55 -28.07
CA GLU A 293 4.91 10.61 -27.19
C GLU A 293 3.68 10.15 -26.42
N VAL A 294 3.49 10.69 -25.21
CA VAL A 294 2.31 10.46 -24.39
C VAL A 294 1.40 11.68 -24.47
N VAL A 295 0.13 11.43 -24.72
CA VAL A 295 -0.92 12.44 -24.70
C VAL A 295 -1.91 12.05 -23.62
N LEU A 296 -2.18 12.97 -22.70
CA LEU A 296 -3.17 12.82 -21.65
C LEU A 296 -4.41 13.63 -21.98
N ASP A 297 -5.54 12.94 -22.09
CA ASP A 297 -6.85 13.54 -22.29
C ASP A 297 -7.78 13.22 -21.11
N ARG A 298 -8.76 14.09 -20.89
CA ARG A 298 -9.81 13.87 -19.87
C ARG A 298 -11.05 13.31 -20.55
N VAL A 299 -11.60 12.24 -20.02
CA VAL A 299 -12.82 11.61 -20.50
C VAL A 299 -13.98 12.02 -19.58
N PRO A 300 -14.90 12.87 -20.03
CA PRO A 300 -15.99 13.37 -19.18
C PRO A 300 -16.91 12.21 -18.75
N PRO A 301 -17.46 12.26 -17.52
CA PRO A 301 -18.51 11.34 -17.10
C PRO A 301 -19.75 11.52 -17.99
N GLN A 302 -20.42 10.42 -18.32
CA GLN A 302 -21.69 10.50 -19.04
C GLN A 302 -22.71 11.32 -18.22
N GLY A 303 -23.31 12.34 -18.84
CA GLY A 303 -24.38 13.15 -18.23
C GLY A 303 -23.94 14.38 -17.43
N MET A 304 -22.63 14.61 -17.21
CA MET A 304 -22.13 15.83 -16.55
C MET A 304 -21.85 16.96 -17.55
N LEU A 305 -22.88 17.72 -17.93
CA LEU A 305 -22.71 18.97 -18.69
C LEU A 305 -22.44 20.18 -17.77
N ASN A 306 -23.01 20.17 -16.55
CA ASN A 306 -22.87 21.25 -15.57
C ASN A 306 -21.73 20.94 -14.57
N GLY A 307 -20.81 21.88 -14.38
CA GLY A 307 -19.68 21.74 -13.44
C GLY A 307 -18.39 21.16 -14.02
N TRP A 308 -18.43 20.53 -15.20
CA TRP A 308 -17.24 19.97 -15.90
C TRP A 308 -16.08 20.97 -16.06
N ASN A 309 -16.38 22.26 -16.25
CA ASN A 309 -15.37 23.30 -16.40
C ASN A 309 -14.50 23.54 -15.14
N VAL A 310 -14.98 23.18 -13.95
CA VAL A 310 -14.18 23.27 -12.71
C VAL A 310 -13.14 22.15 -12.69
N TRP A 311 -13.57 20.94 -13.06
CA TRP A 311 -12.72 19.75 -13.08
C TRP A 311 -11.62 19.83 -14.15
N LYS A 312 -11.86 20.53 -15.28
CA LYS A 312 -10.84 20.86 -16.29
C LYS A 312 -9.64 21.65 -15.76
N LYS A 313 -9.76 22.35 -14.64
CA LYS A 313 -8.69 23.22 -14.12
C LYS A 313 -7.68 22.47 -13.25
N ARG A 314 -7.98 21.26 -12.77
CA ARG A 314 -7.00 20.47 -12.00
C ARG A 314 -5.84 20.09 -12.92
N PRO A 315 -4.58 20.44 -12.60
CA PRO A 315 -3.44 19.96 -13.38
C PRO A 315 -3.36 18.44 -13.22
N LEU A 316 -3.13 17.74 -14.34
CA LEU A 316 -2.86 16.31 -14.35
C LEU A 316 -1.62 16.10 -15.21
N SER A 317 -0.84 15.08 -14.88
CA SER A 317 0.37 14.73 -15.61
C SER A 317 0.30 13.33 -16.21
N ALA A 318 1.00 13.14 -17.33
CA ALA A 318 1.35 11.81 -17.81
C ALA A 318 2.74 11.85 -18.44
N ARG A 319 3.55 10.83 -18.17
CA ARG A 319 4.91 10.71 -18.73
C ARG A 319 5.29 9.26 -18.95
N ILE A 320 6.05 8.99 -20.01
CA ILE A 320 6.71 7.70 -20.18
C ILE A 320 7.84 7.61 -19.15
N THR A 321 7.81 6.60 -18.30
CA THR A 321 8.81 6.40 -17.25
C THR A 321 9.89 5.42 -17.66
N ARG A 322 9.52 4.41 -18.46
CA ARG A 322 10.41 3.31 -18.81
C ARG A 322 10.00 2.64 -20.12
N ILE A 323 10.98 2.23 -20.92
CA ILE A 323 10.77 1.40 -22.11
C ILE A 323 11.68 0.18 -22.00
N LYS A 324 11.11 -1.02 -22.10
CA LYS A 324 11.86 -2.29 -22.08
C LYS A 324 11.58 -3.09 -23.35
N PRO A 325 12.56 -3.81 -23.93
CA PRO A 325 12.28 -4.80 -24.96
C PRO A 325 11.26 -5.83 -24.45
N ASN A 326 10.28 -6.19 -25.27
CA ASN A 326 9.31 -7.21 -24.87
C ASN A 326 9.98 -8.59 -24.89
N GLN A 327 9.79 -9.37 -23.83
CA GLN A 327 10.46 -10.67 -23.68
C GLN A 327 9.88 -11.78 -24.58
N ARG A 328 8.66 -11.62 -25.09
CA ARG A 328 7.96 -12.62 -25.91
C ARG A 328 7.98 -12.30 -27.41
N ASP A 329 8.08 -11.03 -27.76
CA ASP A 329 8.06 -10.54 -29.14
C ASP A 329 9.17 -9.51 -29.36
N SER A 330 10.23 -9.93 -30.05
CA SER A 330 11.42 -9.10 -30.30
C SER A 330 11.16 -7.90 -31.19
N SER A 331 10.02 -7.81 -31.87
CA SER A 331 9.60 -6.64 -32.65
C SER A 331 8.94 -5.54 -31.81
N LYS A 332 8.62 -5.83 -30.55
CA LYS A 332 7.87 -4.95 -29.65
C LYS A 332 8.69 -4.49 -28.44
N ALA A 333 8.16 -3.47 -27.78
CA ALA A 333 8.62 -2.95 -26.50
C ALA A 333 7.43 -2.80 -25.55
N ASP A 334 7.70 -2.99 -24.26
CA ASP A 334 6.81 -2.65 -23.17
C ASP A 334 7.13 -1.23 -22.69
N ILE A 335 6.16 -0.33 -22.85
CA ILE A 335 6.26 1.08 -22.52
C ILE A 335 5.42 1.33 -21.28
N TYR A 336 6.07 1.83 -20.22
CA TYR A 336 5.46 2.12 -18.93
C TYR A 336 5.16 3.62 -18.85
N VAL A 337 3.96 3.95 -18.42
CA VAL A 337 3.47 5.32 -18.31
C VAL A 337 3.00 5.58 -16.89
N GLU A 338 3.43 6.71 -16.36
CA GLU A 338 2.91 7.27 -15.12
C GLU A 338 1.83 8.30 -15.45
N THR A 339 0.72 8.31 -14.69
CA THR A 339 -0.34 9.31 -14.79
C THR A 339 -1.09 9.51 -13.48
N ASP A 340 -1.73 10.68 -13.35
CA ASP A 340 -2.65 11.00 -12.27
C ASP A 340 -4.09 10.65 -12.65
N VAL A 341 -4.80 9.87 -11.82
CA VAL A 341 -6.18 9.43 -12.07
C VAL A 341 -7.13 10.01 -11.02
N PRO A 342 -7.96 11.00 -11.37
CA PRO A 342 -8.95 11.56 -10.46
C PRO A 342 -10.12 10.60 -10.27
N ASP A 343 -10.75 10.67 -9.09
CA ASP A 343 -11.94 9.89 -8.74
C ASP A 343 -13.25 10.36 -9.42
N SER A 344 -13.21 11.52 -10.05
CA SER A 344 -14.40 12.24 -10.55
C SER A 344 -14.64 12.03 -12.05
N TYR A 345 -13.65 11.53 -12.79
CA TYR A 345 -13.75 11.28 -14.22
C TYR A 345 -12.60 10.38 -14.71
N ALA A 346 -12.81 9.72 -15.84
CA ALA A 346 -11.79 8.88 -16.44
C ALA A 346 -10.72 9.71 -17.16
N VAL A 347 -9.51 9.18 -17.26
CA VAL A 347 -8.43 9.75 -18.09
C VAL A 347 -8.11 8.81 -19.26
N SER A 348 -7.73 9.39 -20.38
CA SER A 348 -7.26 8.67 -21.55
C SER A 348 -5.78 8.95 -21.75
N VAL A 349 -4.96 7.93 -21.59
CA VAL A 349 -3.53 7.97 -21.86
C VAL A 349 -3.28 7.36 -23.22
N THR A 350 -2.80 8.17 -24.16
CA THR A 350 -2.53 7.74 -25.54
C THR A 350 -1.04 7.76 -25.82
N LEU A 351 -0.48 6.65 -26.30
CA LEU A 351 0.87 6.58 -26.84
C LEU A 351 0.82 6.67 -28.37
N LYS A 352 1.36 7.77 -28.90
CA LYS A 352 1.47 8.02 -30.35
C LYS A 352 2.92 7.88 -30.80
N PRO A 353 3.19 7.17 -31.90
CA PRO A 353 4.51 7.15 -32.51
C PRO A 353 4.92 8.54 -32.99
N LYS A 354 6.16 8.95 -32.72
CA LYS A 354 6.74 10.19 -33.28
C LYS A 354 6.97 10.09 -34.78
#